data_AF-Q0AUB4-F1
#
_entry.id   AF-Q0AUB4-F1
#
_cell.length_a   1.000
_cell.length_b   1.000
_cell.length_c   1.000
_cell.angle_alpha   90.00
_cell.angle_beta   90.00
_cell.angle_gamma   90.00
#
_symmetry.space_group_name_H-M   'P 1'
#
loop_
_entity.id
_entity.type
_entity.pdbx_description
1 polymer ?
#
loop_
_entity_poly.entity_id
_entity_poly.type
_entity_poly.pdbx_seq_one_letter_code
_entity_poly.pdbx_strand_id
1 'polypeptide(L)'
;MYSVPWYAIVLIAVPQTILIIKIGFGLFNLQVHARQCLLATLIVSVVTYFLRKLPLMFGIHTIILVILLTILLVILQRIDFWRSLVAVLLGVMILGVIENSYLPLLLQFTSRNVMDLAEQPWFNIAAFLPGFLIGLLLYAFIRHRKFVLFDLKRAGEVQKPVNHGVYIIAVILLQSFLLVLIGAALLVNQQRFNIAVIVPWANMAILLVALLSIAAIKQLEENSRNSQRVQLLKSHLQQVELLLKVLQSQKHEYSRHIQAIQSLVYLKRYQEIKEYIEGIAEEYWHMEEVLYTSHPVLTGLLNSKRSFAESQGIELAVAVKCDPAGIPIPPWDLCSILGNLLDNAMEAALEDKGKPRVAIEFKYEFPYYVIYIQNNGARISAAEKQRIFEPGYTNKDSPARGYGLYLVSRLLERYQGTIEVTSKGQTSIIVRLADKGSNTAAGKSYSSLESWMTGG
;
A
#
# COMPACT_ATOMS: atom_id res chain seq x y z
N MET A 1 -40.20 -42.46 -30.59
CA MET A 1 -39.68 -41.19 -30.01
C MET A 1 -40.61 -40.79 -28.88
N TYR A 2 -40.23 -41.07 -27.64
CA TYR A 2 -41.04 -40.66 -26.49
C TYR A 2 -40.94 -39.14 -26.32
N SER A 3 -42.07 -38.46 -26.40
CA SER A 3 -42.13 -37.01 -26.17
C SER A 3 -42.06 -36.74 -24.67
N VAL A 4 -40.91 -36.30 -24.17
CA VAL A 4 -40.78 -35.83 -22.79
C VAL A 4 -41.82 -34.70 -22.58
N PRO A 5 -42.68 -34.78 -21.56
CA PRO A 5 -43.74 -33.81 -21.35
C PRO A 5 -43.16 -32.43 -21.04
N TRP A 6 -43.91 -31.39 -21.40
CA TRP A 6 -43.49 -29.98 -21.28
C TRP A 6 -43.08 -29.61 -19.85
N TYR A 7 -43.78 -30.12 -18.83
CA TYR A 7 -43.51 -29.82 -17.43
C TYR A 7 -42.14 -30.36 -16.96
N ALA A 8 -41.74 -31.54 -17.42
CA ALA A 8 -40.45 -32.14 -17.06
C ALA A 8 -39.29 -31.34 -17.66
N ILE A 9 -39.46 -30.83 -18.87
CA ILE A 9 -38.46 -29.96 -19.51
C ILE A 9 -38.34 -28.64 -18.77
N VAL A 10 -39.45 -28.01 -18.35
CA VAL A 10 -39.40 -26.77 -17.57
C VAL A 10 -38.73 -26.98 -16.21
N LEU A 11 -39.09 -28.04 -15.49
CA LEU A 11 -38.54 -28.34 -14.17
C LEU A 11 -37.04 -28.70 -14.18
N ILE A 12 -36.47 -29.07 -15.32
CA ILE A 12 -35.05 -29.38 -15.47
C ILE A 12 -34.30 -28.22 -16.14
N ALA A 13 -34.73 -27.78 -17.32
CA ALA A 13 -33.99 -26.85 -18.17
C ALA A 13 -33.88 -25.44 -17.56
N VAL A 14 -34.93 -24.95 -16.89
CA VAL A 14 -34.91 -23.64 -16.23
C VAL A 14 -33.88 -23.60 -15.10
N PRO A 15 -33.96 -24.44 -14.05
CA PRO A 15 -32.98 -24.42 -12.97
C PRO A 15 -31.56 -24.75 -13.45
N GLN A 16 -31.40 -25.67 -14.40
CA GLN A 16 -30.10 -26.00 -14.98
C GLN A 16 -29.48 -24.79 -15.69
N THR A 17 -30.25 -24.07 -16.51
CA THR A 17 -29.76 -22.90 -17.24
C THR A 17 -29.43 -21.74 -16.30
N ILE A 18 -30.19 -21.56 -15.22
CA ILE A 18 -29.86 -20.58 -14.18
C ILE A 18 -28.50 -20.91 -13.55
N LEU A 19 -28.24 -22.18 -13.22
CA LEU A 19 -26.95 -22.59 -12.67
C LEU A 19 -25.80 -22.39 -13.67
N ILE A 20 -25.99 -22.73 -14.95
CA ILE A 20 -25.00 -22.48 -16.02
C ILE A 20 -24.58 -21.01 -15.99
N ILE A 21 -25.55 -20.10 -16.01
CA ILE A 21 -25.29 -18.66 -16.02
C ILE A 21 -24.62 -18.24 -14.71
N LYS A 22 -25.16 -18.64 -13.55
CA LYS A 22 -24.68 -18.17 -12.24
C LYS A 22 -23.27 -18.67 -11.89
N ILE A 23 -22.95 -19.91 -12.22
CA ILE A 23 -21.61 -20.49 -12.01
C ILE A 23 -20.63 -19.88 -13.02
N GLY A 24 -20.96 -19.93 -14.32
CA GLY A 24 -20.09 -19.45 -15.38
C GLY A 24 -19.73 -17.97 -15.24
N PHE A 25 -20.74 -17.11 -15.04
CA PHE A 25 -20.51 -15.67 -14.90
C PHE A 25 -19.87 -15.32 -13.55
N GLY A 26 -20.18 -16.07 -12.49
CA GLY A 26 -19.58 -15.89 -11.17
C GLY A 26 -18.07 -16.12 -11.19
N LEU A 27 -17.60 -17.18 -11.86
CA LEU A 27 -16.19 -17.51 -11.99
C LEU A 27 -15.39 -16.46 -12.78
N PHE A 28 -16.05 -15.71 -13.68
CA PHE A 28 -15.41 -14.67 -14.49
C PHE A 28 -15.68 -13.23 -14.01
N ASN A 29 -16.23 -13.06 -12.80
CA ASN A 29 -16.59 -11.75 -12.23
C ASN A 29 -17.56 -10.92 -13.11
N LEU A 30 -18.38 -11.60 -13.92
CA LEU A 30 -19.39 -10.96 -14.75
C LEU A 30 -20.69 -10.82 -13.96
N GLN A 31 -21.30 -9.63 -14.03
CA GLN A 31 -22.56 -9.36 -13.34
C GLN A 31 -23.74 -9.69 -14.26
N VAL A 32 -24.78 -10.29 -13.67
CA VAL A 32 -25.96 -10.71 -14.40
C VAL A 32 -27.21 -10.23 -13.68
N HIS A 33 -28.03 -9.43 -14.36
CA HIS A 33 -29.30 -8.96 -13.84
C HIS A 33 -30.30 -10.12 -13.74
N ALA A 34 -30.88 -10.32 -12.55
CA ALA A 34 -31.73 -11.47 -12.27
C ALA A 34 -32.96 -11.58 -13.19
N ARG A 35 -33.62 -10.45 -13.50
CA ARG A 35 -34.81 -10.42 -14.37
C ARG A 35 -34.49 -10.85 -15.81
N GLN A 36 -33.41 -10.32 -16.36
CA GLN A 36 -32.93 -10.66 -17.71
C GLN A 36 -32.41 -12.10 -17.79
N CYS A 37 -31.78 -12.59 -16.72
CA CYS A 37 -31.37 -14.00 -16.60
C CYS A 37 -32.57 -14.94 -16.65
N LEU A 38 -33.63 -14.64 -15.88
CA LEU A 38 -34.87 -15.42 -15.88
C LEU A 38 -35.52 -15.44 -17.27
N LEU A 39 -35.59 -14.28 -17.92
CA LEU A 39 -36.12 -14.18 -19.29
C LEU A 39 -35.33 -15.07 -20.27
N ALA A 40 -34.00 -15.00 -20.25
CA ALA A 40 -33.14 -15.84 -21.09
C ALA A 40 -33.40 -17.34 -20.83
N THR A 41 -33.49 -17.74 -19.56
CA THR A 41 -33.72 -19.15 -19.17
C THR A 41 -35.09 -19.67 -19.61
N LEU A 42 -36.13 -18.83 -19.57
CA LEU A 42 -37.46 -19.20 -20.02
C LEU A 42 -37.49 -19.42 -21.54
N ILE A 43 -36.87 -18.52 -22.31
CA ILE A 43 -36.76 -18.64 -23.77
C ILE A 43 -35.99 -19.92 -24.13
N VAL A 44 -34.85 -20.17 -23.49
CA VAL A 44 -34.04 -21.39 -23.72
C VAL A 44 -34.82 -22.65 -23.38
N SER A 45 -35.62 -22.66 -22.29
CA SER A 45 -36.47 -23.79 -21.94
C SER A 45 -37.55 -24.07 -22.99
N VAL A 46 -38.18 -23.03 -23.54
CA VAL A 46 -39.18 -23.18 -24.63
C VAL A 46 -38.52 -23.75 -25.88
N VAL A 47 -37.35 -23.23 -26.27
CA VAL A 47 -36.62 -23.73 -27.44
C VAL A 47 -36.13 -25.16 -27.22
N THR A 48 -35.72 -25.52 -26.01
CA THR A 48 -35.35 -26.89 -25.63
C THR A 48 -36.51 -27.87 -25.87
N TYR A 49 -37.75 -27.48 -25.57
CA TYR A 49 -38.94 -28.30 -25.81
C TYR A 49 -39.13 -28.62 -27.30
N PHE A 50 -39.00 -27.62 -28.18
CA PHE A 50 -39.12 -27.83 -29.62
C PHE A 50 -37.93 -28.59 -30.20
N LEU A 51 -36.70 -28.26 -29.78
CA LEU A 51 -35.49 -28.94 -30.24
C LEU A 51 -35.52 -30.43 -29.93
N ARG A 52 -36.03 -30.84 -28.77
CA ARG A 52 -36.14 -32.26 -28.39
C ARG A 52 -37.14 -33.08 -29.22
N LYS A 53 -38.01 -32.43 -30.01
CA LYS A 53 -38.91 -33.12 -30.95
C LYS A 53 -38.25 -33.41 -32.30
N LEU A 54 -37.11 -32.78 -32.60
CA LEU A 54 -36.39 -32.97 -33.84
C LEU A 54 -35.45 -34.19 -33.74
N PRO A 55 -35.31 -35.01 -34.81
CA PRO A 55 -34.38 -36.13 -34.86
C PRO A 55 -32.95 -35.64 -35.11
N LEU A 56 -32.38 -34.89 -34.18
CA LEU A 56 -30.98 -34.46 -34.26
C LEU A 56 -30.07 -35.46 -33.54
N MET A 57 -28.81 -35.53 -33.98
CA MET A 57 -27.80 -36.34 -33.31
C MET A 57 -27.50 -35.81 -31.90
N PHE A 58 -27.10 -36.71 -31.01
CA PHE A 58 -26.67 -36.36 -29.66
C PHE A 58 -25.55 -35.30 -29.70
N GLY A 59 -25.65 -34.27 -28.86
CA GLY A 59 -24.70 -33.15 -28.81
C GLY A 59 -25.05 -31.95 -29.69
N ILE A 60 -25.72 -32.14 -30.84
CA ILE A 60 -26.13 -31.01 -31.71
C ILE A 60 -27.11 -30.10 -30.98
N HIS A 61 -28.05 -30.68 -30.23
CA HIS A 61 -28.98 -29.92 -29.38
C HIS A 61 -28.22 -29.00 -28.40
N THR A 62 -27.16 -29.50 -27.76
CA THR A 62 -26.37 -28.74 -26.78
C THR A 62 -25.66 -27.57 -27.45
N ILE A 63 -25.06 -27.78 -28.62
CA ILE A 63 -24.37 -26.71 -29.37
C ILE A 63 -25.36 -25.59 -29.73
N ILE A 64 -26.53 -25.93 -30.25
CA ILE A 64 -27.57 -24.95 -30.59
C ILE A 64 -28.01 -24.17 -29.35
N LEU A 65 -28.21 -24.85 -28.21
CA LEU A 65 -28.62 -24.23 -26.96
C LEU A 65 -27.53 -23.31 -26.37
N VAL A 66 -26.25 -23.68 -26.47
CA VAL A 66 -25.13 -22.82 -26.05
C VAL A 66 -25.05 -21.56 -26.89
N ILE A 67 -25.16 -21.68 -28.21
CA ILE A 67 -25.14 -20.53 -29.13
C ILE A 67 -26.33 -19.61 -28.84
N LEU A 68 -27.53 -20.17 -28.73
CA LEU A 68 -28.74 -19.41 -28.41
C LEU A 68 -28.61 -18.68 -27.06
N LEU A 69 -28.19 -19.39 -26.02
CA LEU A 69 -28.02 -18.80 -24.69
C LEU A 69 -26.98 -17.69 -24.70
N THR A 70 -25.88 -17.87 -25.43
CA THR A 70 -24.84 -16.85 -25.59
C THR A 70 -25.41 -15.60 -26.27
N ILE A 71 -26.12 -15.75 -27.39
CA ILE A 71 -26.74 -14.63 -28.12
C ILE A 71 -27.75 -13.89 -27.23
N LEU A 72 -28.61 -14.63 -26.51
CA LEU A 72 -29.58 -14.04 -25.59
C LEU A 72 -28.90 -13.24 -24.47
N LEU A 73 -27.80 -13.74 -23.91
CA LEU A 73 -27.05 -13.03 -22.88
C LEU A 73 -26.35 -11.78 -23.43
N VAL A 74 -25.81 -11.83 -24.65
CA VAL A 74 -25.23 -10.65 -25.31
C VAL A 74 -26.28 -9.55 -25.49
N ILE A 75 -27.47 -9.91 -26.00
CA ILE A 75 -28.56 -8.96 -26.24
C ILE A 75 -29.13 -8.41 -24.92
N LEU A 76 -29.43 -9.29 -23.97
CA LEU A 76 -30.13 -8.90 -22.75
C LEU A 76 -29.21 -8.26 -21.70
N GLN A 77 -27.98 -8.78 -21.53
CA GLN A 77 -27.03 -8.29 -20.52
C GLN A 77 -26.05 -7.24 -21.05
N ARG A 78 -26.00 -7.00 -22.37
CA ARG A 78 -25.04 -6.09 -23.04
C ARG A 78 -23.58 -6.41 -22.72
N ILE A 79 -23.24 -7.70 -22.71
CA ILE A 79 -21.87 -8.21 -22.51
C ILE A 79 -21.31 -8.67 -23.85
N ASP A 80 -20.00 -8.52 -24.06
CA ASP A 80 -19.34 -8.98 -25.29
C ASP A 80 -19.58 -10.47 -25.57
N PHE A 81 -19.67 -10.80 -26.86
CA PHE A 81 -19.91 -12.17 -27.32
C PHE A 81 -18.89 -13.16 -26.77
N TRP A 82 -17.59 -12.86 -26.86
CA TRP A 82 -16.54 -13.76 -26.41
C TRP A 82 -16.57 -14.00 -24.90
N ARG A 83 -16.83 -12.95 -24.11
CA ARG A 83 -16.93 -13.06 -22.65
C ARG A 83 -18.13 -13.92 -22.24
N SER A 84 -19.25 -13.72 -22.92
CA SER A 84 -20.48 -14.50 -22.70
C SER A 84 -20.30 -15.97 -23.13
N LEU A 85 -19.68 -16.21 -24.29
CA LEU A 85 -19.46 -17.55 -24.83
C LEU A 85 -18.58 -18.39 -23.89
N VAL A 86 -17.45 -17.83 -23.46
CA VAL A 86 -16.53 -18.51 -22.54
C VAL A 86 -17.19 -18.82 -21.21
N ALA A 87 -17.96 -17.87 -20.65
CA ALA A 87 -18.69 -18.07 -19.39
C ALA A 87 -19.77 -19.15 -19.51
N VAL A 88 -20.54 -19.14 -20.60
CA VAL A 88 -21.58 -20.17 -20.85
C VAL A 88 -20.94 -21.54 -21.06
N LEU A 89 -19.90 -21.65 -21.89
CA LEU A 89 -19.20 -22.90 -22.15
C LEU A 89 -18.66 -23.50 -20.85
N LEU A 90 -18.01 -22.70 -20.01
CA LEU A 90 -17.49 -23.16 -18.73
C LEU A 90 -18.62 -23.66 -17.81
N GLY A 91 -19.74 -22.93 -17.73
CA GLY A 91 -20.90 -23.33 -16.91
C GLY A 91 -21.54 -24.65 -17.39
N VAL A 92 -21.73 -24.80 -18.71
CA VAL A 92 -22.25 -26.03 -19.34
C VAL A 92 -21.31 -27.20 -19.07
N MET A 93 -20.01 -27.00 -19.23
CA MET A 93 -19.00 -28.03 -19.02
C MET A 93 -18.93 -28.48 -17.56
N ILE A 94 -18.92 -27.56 -16.60
CA ILE A 94 -18.91 -27.89 -15.16
C ILE A 94 -20.13 -28.74 -14.80
N LEU A 95 -21.33 -28.32 -15.21
CA LEU A 95 -22.54 -29.09 -14.94
C LEU A 95 -22.57 -30.42 -15.69
N GLY A 96 -22.06 -30.47 -16.92
CA GLY A 96 -21.91 -31.70 -17.68
C GLY A 96 -20.95 -32.69 -17.01
N VAL A 97 -19.84 -32.21 -16.43
CA VAL A 97 -18.92 -33.06 -15.66
C VAL A 97 -19.59 -33.59 -14.40
N ILE A 98 -20.35 -32.76 -13.68
CA ILE A 98 -21.13 -33.18 -12.51
C ILE A 98 -22.12 -34.28 -12.93
N GLU A 99 -22.92 -34.05 -13.98
CA GLU A 99 -23.90 -35.01 -14.50
C GLU A 99 -23.27 -36.34 -14.89
N ASN A 100 -22.18 -36.31 -15.66
CA ASN A 100 -21.45 -37.52 -16.07
C ASN A 100 -20.77 -38.25 -14.90
N SER A 101 -20.59 -37.61 -13.75
CA SER A 101 -19.97 -38.24 -12.59
C SER A 101 -20.97 -39.08 -11.77
N TYR A 102 -22.21 -38.62 -11.60
CA TYR A 102 -23.20 -39.33 -10.76
C TYR A 102 -24.23 -40.11 -11.57
N LEU A 103 -24.60 -39.67 -12.79
CA LEU A 103 -25.72 -40.25 -13.53
C LEU A 103 -25.49 -41.73 -13.88
N PRO A 104 -24.30 -42.16 -14.35
CA PRO A 104 -24.04 -43.58 -14.60
C PRO A 104 -24.16 -44.44 -13.33
N LEU A 105 -23.69 -43.92 -12.17
CA LEU A 105 -23.78 -44.60 -10.88
C LEU A 105 -25.25 -44.75 -10.43
N LEU A 106 -26.06 -43.71 -10.64
CA LEU A 106 -27.49 -43.73 -10.31
C LEU A 106 -28.24 -44.74 -11.19
N LEU A 107 -27.96 -44.78 -12.49
CA LEU A 107 -28.57 -45.73 -13.42
C LEU A 107 -28.17 -47.17 -13.09
N GLN A 108 -26.89 -47.41 -12.75
CA GLN A 108 -26.41 -48.72 -12.31
C GLN A 108 -27.11 -49.17 -11.02
N PHE A 109 -27.18 -48.30 -10.00
CA PHE A 109 -27.80 -48.62 -8.72
C PHE A 109 -29.31 -48.90 -8.85
N THR A 110 -29.99 -48.16 -9.73
CA THR A 110 -31.42 -48.33 -9.98
C THR A 110 -31.73 -49.46 -10.97
N SER A 111 -30.71 -50.12 -11.53
CA SER A 111 -30.83 -51.15 -12.57
C SER A 111 -31.65 -50.66 -13.79
N ARG A 112 -31.45 -49.39 -14.16
CA ARG A 112 -32.17 -48.69 -15.23
C ARG A 112 -31.23 -48.26 -16.34
N ASN A 113 -31.78 -48.12 -17.54
CA ASN A 113 -31.06 -47.65 -18.72
C ASN A 113 -31.35 -46.18 -19.01
N VAL A 114 -30.54 -45.57 -19.90
CA VAL A 114 -30.74 -44.17 -20.32
C VAL A 114 -32.12 -43.95 -20.95
N MET A 115 -32.67 -44.97 -21.63
CA MET A 115 -33.99 -44.89 -22.26
C MET A 115 -35.12 -44.68 -21.25
N ASP A 116 -34.95 -45.17 -20.01
CA ASP A 116 -35.94 -45.02 -18.94
C ASP A 116 -36.11 -43.54 -18.52
N LEU A 117 -35.08 -42.70 -18.72
CA LEU A 117 -35.16 -41.25 -18.50
C LEU A 117 -36.09 -40.56 -19.51
N ALA A 118 -36.23 -41.11 -20.71
CA ALA A 118 -37.14 -40.59 -21.73
C ALA A 118 -38.56 -41.12 -21.55
N GLU A 119 -38.72 -42.35 -21.07
CA GLU A 119 -40.01 -43.01 -20.87
C GLU A 119 -40.69 -42.61 -19.56
N GLN A 120 -39.93 -42.29 -18.50
CA GLN A 120 -40.46 -41.99 -17.17
C GLN A 120 -40.09 -40.55 -16.72
N PRO A 121 -41.00 -39.56 -16.90
CA PRO A 121 -40.71 -38.15 -16.62
C PRO A 121 -40.33 -37.85 -15.16
N TRP A 122 -40.98 -38.52 -14.21
CA TRP A 122 -40.68 -38.35 -12.78
C TRP A 122 -39.31 -38.88 -12.39
N PHE A 123 -38.88 -39.99 -13.00
CA PHE A 123 -37.54 -40.51 -12.80
C PHE A 123 -36.48 -39.56 -13.36
N ASN A 124 -36.73 -38.96 -14.52
CA ASN A 124 -35.85 -37.95 -15.10
C ASN A 124 -35.68 -36.72 -14.18
N ILE A 125 -36.79 -36.21 -13.63
CA ILE A 125 -36.75 -35.10 -12.67
C ILE A 125 -35.98 -35.51 -11.40
N ALA A 126 -36.22 -36.71 -10.88
CA ALA A 126 -35.52 -37.21 -9.69
C ALA A 126 -34.01 -37.39 -9.94
N ALA A 127 -33.63 -37.89 -11.12
CA ALA A 127 -32.24 -38.06 -11.53
C ALA A 127 -31.48 -36.73 -11.63
N PHE A 128 -32.18 -35.61 -11.93
CA PHE A 128 -31.57 -34.28 -11.98
C PHE A 128 -31.22 -33.69 -10.59
N LEU A 129 -31.97 -34.05 -9.54
CA LEU A 129 -31.86 -33.42 -8.22
C LEU A 129 -30.45 -33.50 -7.59
N PRO A 130 -29.73 -34.63 -7.60
CA PRO A 130 -28.37 -34.69 -7.06
C PRO A 130 -27.43 -33.72 -7.75
N GLY A 131 -27.47 -33.65 -9.09
CA GLY A 131 -26.65 -32.72 -9.87
C GLY A 131 -26.99 -31.26 -9.58
N PHE A 132 -28.29 -30.95 -9.45
CA PHE A 132 -28.76 -29.62 -9.08
C PHE A 132 -28.26 -29.18 -7.69
N LEU A 133 -28.31 -30.07 -6.70
CA LEU A 133 -27.82 -29.79 -5.34
C LEU A 133 -26.31 -29.54 -5.32
N ILE A 134 -25.52 -30.36 -6.03
CA ILE A 134 -24.07 -30.17 -6.16
C ILE A 134 -23.77 -28.82 -6.84
N GLY A 135 -24.47 -28.50 -7.93
CA GLY A 135 -24.33 -27.22 -8.62
C GLY A 135 -24.68 -26.02 -7.74
N LEU A 136 -25.71 -26.13 -6.89
CA LEU A 136 -26.11 -25.07 -5.96
C LEU A 136 -25.07 -24.87 -4.85
N LEU A 137 -24.52 -25.96 -4.31
CA LEU A 137 -23.40 -25.90 -3.34
C LEU A 137 -22.16 -25.25 -3.96
N LEU A 138 -21.82 -25.61 -5.19
CA LEU A 138 -20.71 -25.00 -5.92
C LEU A 138 -20.94 -23.49 -6.13
N TYR A 139 -22.14 -23.10 -6.54
CA TYR A 139 -22.50 -21.70 -6.68
C TYR A 139 -22.41 -20.94 -5.35
N ALA A 140 -22.92 -21.52 -4.26
CA ALA A 140 -22.84 -20.95 -2.92
C ALA A 140 -21.39 -20.77 -2.46
N PHE A 141 -20.52 -21.77 -2.73
CA PHE A 141 -19.09 -21.70 -2.44
C PHE A 141 -18.41 -20.57 -3.20
N ILE A 142 -18.63 -20.47 -4.52
CA ILE A 142 -18.07 -19.41 -5.38
C ILE A 142 -18.46 -18.03 -4.83
N ARG A 143 -19.74 -17.86 -4.47
CA ARG A 143 -20.27 -16.59 -3.94
C ARG A 143 -19.71 -16.26 -2.55
N HIS A 144 -19.65 -17.24 -1.65
CA HIS A 144 -19.20 -17.02 -0.27
C HIS A 144 -17.69 -16.74 -0.21
N ARG A 145 -16.89 -17.46 -0.99
CA ARG A 145 -15.43 -17.27 -1.06
C ARG A 145 -15.00 -16.15 -2.00
N LYS A 146 -15.94 -15.51 -2.72
CA LYS A 146 -15.67 -14.55 -3.81
C LYS A 146 -14.61 -15.10 -4.77
N PHE A 147 -14.71 -16.38 -5.09
CA PHE A 147 -13.72 -17.08 -5.89
C PHE A 147 -13.86 -16.65 -7.35
N VAL A 148 -12.89 -15.91 -7.87
CA VAL A 148 -12.80 -15.50 -9.26
C VAL A 148 -11.65 -16.25 -9.90
N LEU A 149 -11.96 -17.02 -10.96
CA LEU A 149 -10.97 -17.78 -11.71
C LEU A 149 -10.14 -16.84 -12.58
N PHE A 150 -10.80 -15.94 -13.31
CA PHE A 150 -10.15 -14.94 -14.15
C PHE A 150 -11.06 -13.73 -14.32
N ASP A 151 -10.54 -12.51 -14.16
CA ASP A 151 -11.37 -11.30 -14.31
C ASP A 151 -11.44 -10.85 -15.78
N LEU A 152 -12.49 -11.27 -16.48
CA LEU A 152 -12.70 -10.89 -17.88
C LEU A 152 -13.10 -9.41 -18.05
N LYS A 153 -13.47 -8.69 -16.99
CA LYS A 153 -13.76 -7.24 -17.09
C LYS A 153 -12.49 -6.44 -17.39
N ARG A 154 -11.37 -6.86 -16.81
CA ARG A 154 -10.07 -6.14 -16.90
C ARG A 154 -9.21 -6.56 -18.08
N ALA A 155 -9.57 -7.62 -18.80
CA ALA A 155 -8.77 -8.19 -19.89
C ALA A 155 -8.58 -7.25 -21.12
N GLY A 156 -9.21 -6.07 -21.14
CA GLY A 156 -9.05 -5.06 -22.19
C GLY A 156 -8.30 -3.80 -21.75
N GLU A 157 -7.96 -3.66 -20.46
CA GLU A 157 -7.30 -2.46 -19.94
C GLU A 157 -5.85 -2.77 -19.55
N VAL A 158 -4.94 -2.17 -20.32
CA VAL A 158 -3.50 -1.98 -20.07
C VAL A 158 -2.57 -3.15 -20.42
N GLN A 159 -1.68 -2.85 -21.38
CA GLN A 159 -0.46 -3.56 -21.77
C GLN A 159 0.28 -4.23 -20.60
N LYS A 160 0.19 -5.56 -20.50
CA LYS A 160 1.18 -6.42 -19.83
C LYS A 160 1.26 -7.81 -20.48
N PRO A 161 2.42 -8.48 -20.36
CA PRO A 161 2.88 -9.51 -21.29
C PRO A 161 2.17 -10.86 -21.04
N VAL A 162 1.83 -11.52 -22.15
CA VAL A 162 1.27 -12.87 -22.28
C VAL A 162 0.04 -13.10 -21.38
N ASN A 163 -1.14 -13.12 -22.00
CA ASN A 163 -2.41 -13.53 -21.42
C ASN A 163 -2.39 -15.02 -21.04
N HIS A 164 -1.63 -15.38 -20.00
CA HIS A 164 -1.60 -16.73 -19.42
C HIS A 164 -3.04 -17.16 -19.07
N GLY A 165 -3.88 -16.22 -18.63
CA GLY A 165 -5.34 -16.38 -18.45
C GLY A 165 -6.09 -17.10 -19.58
N VAL A 166 -5.78 -16.79 -20.83
CA VAL A 166 -6.46 -17.37 -21.99
C VAL A 166 -6.05 -18.83 -22.17
N TYR A 167 -4.76 -19.15 -21.99
CA TYR A 167 -4.29 -20.53 -22.03
C TYR A 167 -4.87 -21.37 -20.89
N ILE A 168 -5.06 -20.77 -19.70
CA ILE A 168 -5.69 -21.43 -18.54
C ILE A 168 -7.13 -21.81 -18.86
N ILE A 169 -7.91 -20.86 -19.38
CA ILE A 169 -9.29 -21.08 -19.78
C ILE A 169 -9.34 -22.16 -20.88
N ALA A 170 -8.46 -22.08 -21.87
CA ALA A 170 -8.41 -23.05 -22.96
C ALA A 170 -8.10 -24.47 -22.47
N VAL A 171 -7.15 -24.64 -21.53
CA VAL A 171 -6.82 -25.94 -20.94
C VAL A 171 -8.01 -26.49 -20.14
N ILE A 172 -8.66 -25.66 -19.32
CA ILE A 172 -9.83 -26.08 -18.52
C ILE A 172 -11.00 -26.49 -19.43
N LEU A 173 -11.28 -25.70 -20.47
CA LEU A 173 -12.35 -26.00 -21.43
C LEU A 173 -12.02 -27.28 -22.22
N LEU A 174 -10.77 -27.46 -22.67
CA LEU A 174 -10.35 -28.66 -23.39
C LEU A 174 -10.47 -29.91 -22.52
N GLN A 175 -9.99 -29.87 -21.28
CA GLN A 175 -10.09 -30.98 -20.33
C GLN A 175 -11.55 -31.33 -20.02
N SER A 176 -12.39 -30.32 -19.78
CA SER A 176 -13.80 -30.53 -19.48
C SER A 176 -14.59 -31.02 -20.70
N PHE A 177 -14.22 -30.59 -21.91
CA PHE A 177 -14.77 -31.10 -23.15
C PHE A 177 -14.47 -32.59 -23.35
N LEU A 178 -13.21 -33.01 -23.14
CA LEU A 178 -12.81 -34.41 -23.22
C LEU A 178 -13.57 -35.28 -22.22
N LEU A 179 -13.76 -34.79 -20.99
CA LEU A 179 -14.57 -35.46 -19.96
C LEU A 179 -16.02 -35.70 -20.40
N VAL A 180 -16.67 -34.66 -20.93
CA VAL A 180 -18.05 -34.74 -21.41
C VAL A 180 -18.15 -35.68 -22.62
N LEU A 181 -17.18 -35.66 -23.53
CA LEU A 181 -17.14 -36.57 -24.68
C LEU A 181 -16.97 -38.03 -24.27
N ILE A 182 -16.06 -38.32 -23.32
CA ILE A 182 -15.88 -39.67 -22.78
C ILE A 182 -17.19 -40.14 -22.14
N GLY A 183 -17.79 -39.33 -21.26
CA GLY A 183 -19.07 -39.65 -20.62
C GLY A 183 -20.20 -39.93 -21.63
N ALA A 184 -20.32 -39.09 -22.66
CA ALA A 184 -21.30 -39.26 -23.72
C ALA A 184 -21.12 -40.56 -24.52
N ALA A 185 -19.88 -40.90 -24.91
CA ALA A 185 -19.58 -42.12 -25.66
C ALA A 185 -19.97 -43.40 -24.90
N LEU A 186 -20.01 -43.34 -23.57
CA LEU A 186 -20.27 -44.47 -22.70
C LEU A 186 -21.76 -44.70 -22.44
N LEU A 187 -22.52 -43.62 -22.32
CA LEU A 187 -23.99 -43.69 -22.25
C LEU A 187 -24.58 -44.35 -23.51
N VAL A 188 -23.90 -44.23 -24.66
CA VAL A 188 -24.30 -44.89 -25.92
C VAL A 188 -23.91 -46.37 -25.95
N ASN A 189 -22.86 -46.78 -25.22
CA ASN A 189 -22.26 -48.12 -25.32
C ASN A 189 -22.44 -48.98 -24.04
N GLN A 190 -23.63 -48.90 -23.40
CA GLN A 190 -23.92 -49.50 -22.08
C GLN A 190 -23.74 -51.03 -21.99
N GLN A 191 -23.65 -51.74 -23.10
CA GLN A 191 -23.53 -53.21 -23.13
C GLN A 191 -22.15 -53.74 -22.67
N ARG A 192 -21.12 -52.88 -22.49
CA ARG A 192 -19.80 -53.30 -21.99
C ARG A 192 -19.64 -53.00 -20.49
N PHE A 193 -20.09 -53.94 -19.65
CA PHE A 193 -20.10 -53.87 -18.17
C PHE A 193 -18.77 -53.41 -17.53
N ASN A 194 -17.61 -53.73 -18.13
CA ASN A 194 -16.30 -53.34 -17.58
C ASN A 194 -15.97 -51.84 -17.74
N ILE A 195 -16.54 -51.16 -18.74
CA ILE A 195 -16.18 -49.76 -19.03
C ILE A 195 -16.96 -48.81 -18.09
N ALA A 196 -18.21 -49.15 -17.76
CA ALA A 196 -19.05 -48.34 -16.88
C ALA A 196 -18.47 -48.18 -15.46
N VAL A 197 -17.73 -49.17 -14.96
CA VAL A 197 -17.09 -49.13 -13.62
C VAL A 197 -15.82 -48.28 -13.62
N ILE A 198 -15.01 -48.32 -14.67
CA ILE A 198 -13.70 -47.62 -14.74
C ILE A 198 -13.87 -46.10 -14.94
N VAL A 199 -14.98 -45.68 -15.53
CA VAL A 199 -15.16 -44.31 -16.01
C VAL A 199 -15.37 -43.28 -14.91
N PRO A 200 -16.17 -43.52 -13.85
CA PRO A 200 -16.24 -42.59 -12.73
C PRO A 200 -14.85 -42.32 -12.14
N TRP A 201 -14.00 -43.34 -12.06
CA TRP A 201 -12.60 -43.19 -11.61
C TRP A 201 -11.75 -42.41 -12.60
N ALA A 202 -11.90 -42.63 -13.91
CA ALA A 202 -11.22 -41.84 -14.94
C ALA A 202 -11.66 -40.36 -14.90
N ASN A 203 -12.96 -40.09 -14.69
CA ASN A 203 -13.50 -38.74 -14.55
C ASN A 203 -12.97 -38.05 -13.29
N MET A 204 -12.90 -38.77 -12.17
CA MET A 204 -12.28 -38.27 -10.94
C MET A 204 -10.78 -37.98 -11.11
N ALA A 205 -10.05 -38.85 -11.82
CA ALA A 205 -8.63 -38.65 -12.10
C ALA A 205 -8.38 -37.40 -12.97
N ILE A 206 -9.18 -37.19 -14.02
CA ILE A 206 -9.05 -36.02 -14.89
C ILE A 206 -9.49 -34.74 -14.14
N LEU A 207 -10.51 -34.80 -13.29
CA LEU A 207 -10.91 -33.68 -12.44
C LEU A 207 -9.81 -33.31 -11.44
N LEU A 208 -9.12 -34.30 -10.87
CA LEU A 208 -7.94 -34.08 -10.02
C LEU A 208 -6.80 -33.42 -10.79
N VAL A 209 -6.51 -33.87 -12.03
CA VAL A 209 -5.51 -33.22 -12.91
C VAL A 209 -5.90 -31.78 -13.23
N ALA A 210 -7.19 -31.48 -13.43
CA ALA A 210 -7.68 -30.13 -13.66
C ALA A 210 -7.53 -29.25 -12.40
N LEU A 211 -7.76 -29.79 -11.20
CA LEU A 211 -7.52 -29.06 -9.95
C LEU A 211 -6.03 -28.77 -9.72
N LEU A 212 -5.17 -29.76 -9.99
CA LEU A 212 -3.72 -29.59 -9.89
C LEU A 212 -3.18 -28.60 -10.92
N SER A 213 -3.73 -28.58 -12.14
CA SER A 213 -3.33 -27.61 -13.17
C SER A 213 -3.68 -26.19 -12.73
N ILE A 214 -4.89 -25.95 -12.21
CA ILE A 214 -5.30 -24.64 -11.66
C ILE A 214 -4.36 -24.21 -10.52
N ALA A 215 -4.01 -25.12 -9.60
CA ALA A 215 -3.13 -24.82 -8.48
C ALA A 215 -1.70 -24.46 -8.94
N ALA A 216 -1.10 -25.29 -9.81
CA ALA A 216 0.24 -25.06 -10.34
C ALA A 216 0.33 -23.73 -11.10
N ILE A 217 -0.69 -23.43 -11.89
CA ILE A 217 -0.79 -22.21 -12.67
C ILE A 217 -0.89 -20.97 -11.77
N LYS A 218 -1.74 -21.02 -10.74
CA LYS A 218 -1.88 -19.91 -9.78
C LYS A 218 -0.55 -19.64 -9.06
N GLN A 219 0.17 -20.71 -8.73
CA GLN A 219 1.49 -20.63 -8.12
C GLN A 219 2.52 -20.02 -9.07
N LEU A 220 2.49 -20.35 -10.36
CA LEU A 220 3.36 -19.74 -11.38
C LEU A 220 3.09 -18.23 -11.54
N GLU A 221 1.82 -17.82 -11.55
CA GLU A 221 1.45 -16.40 -11.63
C GLU A 221 1.91 -15.62 -10.39
N GLU A 222 1.75 -16.20 -9.20
CA GLU A 222 2.22 -15.63 -7.94
C GLU A 222 3.75 -15.52 -7.89
N ASN A 223 4.46 -16.56 -8.30
CA ASN A 223 5.92 -16.53 -8.41
C ASN A 223 6.39 -15.46 -9.40
N SER A 224 5.76 -15.35 -10.57
CA SER A 224 6.10 -14.32 -11.56
C SER A 224 5.90 -12.91 -10.98
N ARG A 225 4.78 -12.66 -10.29
CA ARG A 225 4.53 -11.39 -9.59
C ARG A 225 5.56 -11.11 -8.51
N ASN A 226 5.94 -12.12 -7.72
CA ASN A 226 6.94 -11.96 -6.68
C ASN A 226 8.32 -11.65 -7.28
N SER A 227 8.72 -12.33 -8.35
CA SER A 227 9.97 -12.03 -9.06
C SER A 227 10.02 -10.60 -9.59
N GLN A 228 8.91 -10.09 -10.14
CA GLN A 228 8.81 -8.69 -10.59
C GLN A 228 8.96 -7.70 -9.42
N ARG A 229 8.34 -7.96 -8.28
CA ARG A 229 8.48 -7.13 -7.07
C ARG A 229 9.92 -7.11 -6.57
N VAL A 230 10.58 -8.27 -6.53
CA VAL A 230 11.98 -8.40 -6.13
C VAL A 230 12.89 -7.62 -7.07
N GLN A 231 12.66 -7.69 -8.38
CA GLN A 231 13.44 -6.95 -9.36
C GLN A 231 13.29 -5.43 -9.20
N LEU A 232 12.07 -4.95 -8.96
CA LEU A 232 11.82 -3.53 -8.70
C LEU A 232 12.50 -3.06 -7.40
N LEU A 233 12.39 -3.83 -6.32
CA LEU A 233 13.06 -3.52 -5.05
C LEU A 233 14.59 -3.46 -5.23
N LYS A 234 15.16 -4.40 -5.99
CA LYS A 234 16.60 -4.41 -6.32
C LYS A 234 17.03 -3.15 -7.06
N SER A 235 16.23 -2.69 -8.03
CA SER A 235 16.51 -1.44 -8.75
C SER A 235 16.48 -0.22 -7.81
N HIS A 236 15.52 -0.16 -6.88
CA HIS A 236 15.47 0.91 -5.88
C HIS A 236 16.69 0.89 -4.95
N LEU A 237 17.12 -0.28 -4.50
CA LEU A 237 18.34 -0.41 -3.68
C LEU A 237 19.59 0.08 -4.42
N GLN A 238 19.70 -0.20 -5.72
CA GLN A 238 20.81 0.30 -6.53
C GLN A 238 20.81 1.84 -6.61
N GLN A 239 19.64 2.48 -6.69
CA GLN A 239 19.52 3.94 -6.66
C GLN A 239 19.98 4.53 -5.32
N VAL A 240 19.56 3.90 -4.20
CA VAL A 240 20.00 4.30 -2.86
C VAL A 240 21.52 4.16 -2.71
N GLU A 241 22.11 3.06 -3.20
CA GLU A 241 23.56 2.86 -3.16
C GLU A 241 24.32 3.93 -3.95
N LEU A 242 23.81 4.33 -5.11
CA LEU A 242 24.40 5.39 -5.91
C LEU A 242 24.35 6.74 -5.18
N LEU A 243 23.22 7.07 -4.54
CA LEU A 243 23.10 8.28 -3.73
C LEU A 243 24.07 8.27 -2.54
N LEU A 244 24.24 7.12 -1.87
CA LEU A 244 25.22 6.96 -0.81
C LEU A 244 26.66 7.20 -1.31
N LYS A 245 27.01 6.70 -2.51
CA LYS A 245 28.33 6.97 -3.12
C LYS A 245 28.54 8.46 -3.39
N VAL A 246 27.53 9.15 -3.90
CA VAL A 246 27.58 10.61 -4.10
C VAL A 246 27.80 11.34 -2.77
N LEU A 247 27.06 10.99 -1.72
CA LEU A 247 27.23 11.58 -0.38
C LEU A 247 28.61 11.29 0.21
N GLN A 248 29.14 10.08 0.04
CA GLN A 248 30.50 9.75 0.47
C GLN A 248 31.54 10.58 -0.28
N SER A 249 31.38 10.76 -1.59
CA SER A 249 32.25 11.63 -2.40
C SER A 249 32.21 13.08 -1.90
N GLN A 250 31.01 13.62 -1.66
CA GLN A 250 30.82 14.96 -1.09
C GLN A 250 31.49 15.09 0.28
N LYS A 251 31.33 14.11 1.17
CA LYS A 251 32.03 14.08 2.47
C LYS A 251 33.55 14.09 2.30
N HIS A 252 34.09 13.32 1.36
CA HIS A 252 35.52 13.30 1.07
C HIS A 252 36.01 14.67 0.57
N GLU A 253 35.23 15.32 -0.28
CA GLU A 253 35.51 16.67 -0.79
C GLU A 253 35.50 17.70 0.34
N TYR A 254 34.48 17.71 1.20
CA TYR A 254 34.48 18.55 2.41
C TYR A 254 35.68 18.29 3.31
N SER A 255 36.06 17.03 3.52
CA SER A 255 37.25 16.70 4.30
C SER A 255 38.54 17.27 3.68
N ARG A 256 38.63 17.32 2.34
CA ARG A 256 39.77 17.94 1.65
C ARG A 256 39.78 19.46 1.85
N HIS A 257 38.63 20.13 1.74
CA HIS A 257 38.52 21.56 2.04
C HIS A 257 38.95 21.86 3.47
N ILE A 258 38.48 21.08 4.45
CA ILE A 258 38.88 21.23 5.85
C ILE A 258 40.38 20.99 6.05
N GLN A 259 40.97 19.96 5.42
CA GLN A 259 42.41 19.71 5.49
C GLN A 259 43.23 20.85 4.87
N ALA A 260 42.79 21.41 3.74
CA ALA A 260 43.43 22.55 3.11
C ALA A 260 43.38 23.79 4.03
N ILE A 261 42.22 24.09 4.59
CA ILE A 261 42.04 25.18 5.56
C ILE A 261 42.94 24.95 6.78
N GLN A 262 42.95 23.75 7.36
CA GLN A 262 43.82 23.39 8.49
C GLN A 262 45.30 23.59 8.16
N SER A 263 45.74 23.15 6.99
CA SER A 263 47.12 23.32 6.53
C SER A 263 47.51 24.80 6.45
N LEU A 264 46.66 25.63 5.82
CA LEU A 264 46.90 27.07 5.70
C LEU A 264 46.88 27.77 7.07
N VAL A 265 46.05 27.30 8.03
CA VAL A 265 46.03 27.79 9.41
C VAL A 265 47.35 27.48 10.11
N TYR A 266 47.86 26.25 10.02
CA TYR A 266 49.16 25.87 10.60
C TYR A 266 50.32 26.67 9.99
N LEU A 267 50.24 26.98 8.70
CA LEU A 267 51.21 27.81 7.99
C LEU A 267 51.03 29.32 8.24
N LYS A 268 50.02 29.73 9.03
CA LYS A 268 49.67 31.13 9.34
C LYS A 268 49.42 32.00 8.08
N ARG A 269 48.94 31.38 6.99
CA ARG A 269 48.63 32.04 5.70
C ARG A 269 47.19 32.54 5.65
N TYR A 270 46.86 33.53 6.47
CA TYR A 270 45.47 33.97 6.68
C TYR A 270 44.80 34.61 5.44
N GLN A 271 45.57 35.28 4.58
CA GLN A 271 45.05 35.87 3.35
C GLN A 271 44.62 34.78 2.35
N GLU A 272 45.44 33.73 2.19
CA GLU A 272 45.13 32.58 1.33
C GLU A 272 43.93 31.77 1.87
N ILE A 273 43.73 31.70 3.19
CA ILE A 273 42.51 31.11 3.79
C ILE A 273 41.28 31.90 3.35
N LYS A 274 41.35 33.23 3.41
CA LYS A 274 40.23 34.10 3.05
C LYS A 274 39.86 33.92 1.58
N GLU A 275 40.84 33.99 0.69
CA GLU A 275 40.65 33.77 -0.76
C GLU A 275 40.10 32.37 -1.07
N TYR A 276 40.59 31.33 -0.38
CA TYR A 276 40.10 29.97 -0.55
C TYR A 276 38.65 29.79 -0.09
N ILE A 277 38.28 30.38 1.06
CA ILE A 277 36.91 30.34 1.58
C ILE A 277 35.97 31.16 0.70
N GLU A 278 36.39 32.33 0.22
CA GLU A 278 35.60 33.18 -0.68
C GLU A 278 35.35 32.48 -2.02
N GLY A 279 36.36 31.81 -2.59
CA GLY A 279 36.20 31.00 -3.81
C GLY A 279 35.25 29.81 -3.63
N ILE A 280 35.18 29.22 -2.43
CA ILE A 280 34.16 28.21 -2.11
C ILE A 280 32.79 28.88 -1.90
N ALA A 281 32.74 30.05 -1.24
CA ALA A 281 31.49 30.69 -0.84
C ALA A 281 30.76 31.38 -2.01
N GLU A 282 31.45 31.91 -3.01
CA GLU A 282 30.84 32.47 -4.23
C GLU A 282 29.95 31.46 -4.97
N GLU A 283 30.27 30.17 -4.84
CA GLU A 283 29.47 29.09 -5.43
C GLU A 283 28.16 28.81 -4.65
N TYR A 284 28.05 29.28 -3.39
CA TYR A 284 26.92 28.95 -2.51
C TYR A 284 26.13 30.15 -1.95
N TRP A 285 26.70 31.36 -1.79
CA TRP A 285 26.01 32.48 -1.11
C TRP A 285 26.49 33.89 -1.54
N HIS A 286 25.57 34.85 -1.68
CA HIS A 286 25.84 36.29 -1.77
C HIS A 286 25.38 36.98 -0.46
N MET A 287 26.25 37.79 0.17
CA MET A 287 25.92 38.59 1.36
C MET A 287 26.27 40.06 1.14
N GLU A 288 25.36 40.98 1.46
CA GLU A 288 25.55 42.43 1.27
C GLU A 288 25.93 43.20 2.57
N GLU A 289 25.63 42.70 3.78
CA GLU A 289 26.06 43.34 5.05
C GLU A 289 26.39 42.33 6.18
N VAL A 290 27.62 42.42 6.71
CA VAL A 290 28.14 41.51 7.74
C VAL A 290 27.88 42.06 9.15
N LEU A 291 27.11 41.33 9.96
CA LEU A 291 27.01 41.53 11.40
C LEU A 291 28.31 41.07 12.08
N TYR A 292 29.02 41.95 12.78
CA TYR A 292 30.19 41.59 13.56
C TYR A 292 29.83 41.38 15.04
N THR A 293 30.19 40.22 15.58
CA THR A 293 30.25 39.96 17.03
C THR A 293 31.71 39.78 17.45
N SER A 294 32.02 39.92 18.74
CA SER A 294 33.36 39.65 19.30
C SER A 294 33.79 38.19 19.20
N HIS A 295 32.93 37.28 18.70
CA HIS A 295 33.24 35.86 18.51
C HIS A 295 33.07 35.41 17.04
N PRO A 296 34.15 35.04 16.31
CA PRO A 296 34.10 34.73 14.87
C PRO A 296 33.10 33.62 14.45
N VAL A 297 33.02 32.55 15.24
CA VAL A 297 32.09 31.43 14.94
C VAL A 297 30.62 31.85 15.10
N LEU A 298 30.33 32.74 16.06
CA LEU A 298 29.00 33.27 16.31
C LEU A 298 28.60 34.26 15.21
N THR A 299 29.55 35.10 14.80
CA THR A 299 29.45 35.97 13.64
C THR A 299 29.05 35.20 12.39
N GLY A 300 29.72 34.07 12.09
CA GLY A 300 29.37 33.22 10.95
C GLY A 300 27.95 32.66 11.02
N LEU A 301 27.56 32.12 12.18
CA LEU A 301 26.20 31.58 12.39
C LEU A 301 25.12 32.66 12.20
N LEU A 302 25.26 33.81 12.87
CA LEU A 302 24.24 34.86 12.85
C LEU A 302 24.07 35.47 11.46
N ASN A 303 25.16 35.66 10.72
CA ASN A 303 25.08 36.10 9.32
C ASN A 303 24.39 35.05 8.45
N SER A 304 24.76 33.76 8.58
CA SER A 304 24.08 32.69 7.84
C SER A 304 22.58 32.67 8.12
N LYS A 305 22.16 32.84 9.38
CA LYS A 305 20.74 32.91 9.75
C LYS A 305 20.06 34.19 9.26
N ARG A 306 20.76 35.32 9.21
CA ARG A 306 20.24 36.57 8.61
C ARG A 306 19.97 36.41 7.12
N SER A 307 20.92 35.87 6.37
CA SER A 307 20.74 35.63 4.93
C SER A 307 19.59 34.65 4.64
N PHE A 308 19.48 33.57 5.43
CA PHE A 308 18.34 32.67 5.34
C PHE A 308 17.02 33.38 5.65
N ALA A 309 16.96 34.17 6.73
CA ALA A 309 15.78 34.95 7.11
C ALA A 309 15.36 35.93 6.00
N GLU A 310 16.29 36.67 5.42
CA GLU A 310 16.06 37.58 4.29
C GLU A 310 15.47 36.84 3.07
N SER A 311 16.04 35.69 2.70
CA SER A 311 15.53 34.86 1.60
C SER A 311 14.10 34.36 1.80
N GLN A 312 13.65 34.27 3.06
CA GLN A 312 12.31 33.83 3.45
C GLN A 312 11.38 35.00 3.83
N GLY A 313 11.84 36.26 3.73
CA GLY A 313 11.06 37.45 4.10
C GLY A 313 10.84 37.63 5.61
N ILE A 314 11.71 37.06 6.44
CA ILE A 314 11.68 37.17 7.91
C ILE A 314 12.53 38.36 8.37
N GLU A 315 11.95 39.24 9.20
CA GLU A 315 12.66 40.35 9.83
C GLU A 315 13.42 39.82 11.06
N LEU A 316 14.75 39.66 10.93
CA LEU A 316 15.64 39.18 12.00
C LEU A 316 16.37 40.35 12.70
N ALA A 317 16.02 40.62 13.95
CA ALA A 317 16.71 41.59 14.80
C ALA A 317 17.76 40.91 15.69
N VAL A 318 18.98 41.45 15.73
CA VAL A 318 20.09 40.92 16.54
C VAL A 318 20.62 42.03 17.45
N ALA A 319 20.61 41.80 18.76
CA ALA A 319 21.13 42.73 19.76
C ALA A 319 22.19 42.04 20.63
N VAL A 320 23.41 42.56 20.64
CA VAL A 320 24.52 42.00 21.46
C VAL A 320 24.91 43.04 22.50
N LYS A 321 24.48 42.86 23.75
CA LYS A 321 24.72 43.81 24.87
C LYS A 321 25.78 43.32 25.86
N CYS A 322 26.33 42.13 25.65
CA CYS A 322 27.47 41.59 26.38
C CYS A 322 28.44 40.94 25.41
N ASP A 323 29.69 40.73 25.83
CA ASP A 323 30.68 39.99 25.04
C ASP A 323 30.33 38.49 25.04
N PRO A 324 29.93 37.90 23.89
CA PRO A 324 29.61 36.48 23.83
C PRO A 324 30.83 35.58 24.02
N ALA A 325 32.06 36.10 23.89
CA ALA A 325 33.29 35.35 24.18
C ALA A 325 33.42 34.99 25.68
N GLY A 326 32.74 35.73 26.57
CA GLY A 326 32.69 35.43 27.99
C GLY A 326 31.73 34.28 28.36
N ILE A 327 30.89 33.82 27.43
CA ILE A 327 29.94 32.74 27.70
C ILE A 327 30.71 31.43 27.95
N PRO A 328 30.52 30.75 29.08
CA PRO A 328 31.39 29.67 29.53
C PRO A 328 31.15 28.31 28.86
N ILE A 329 30.80 28.31 27.57
CA ILE A 329 30.59 27.09 26.77
C ILE A 329 31.43 27.13 25.49
N PRO A 330 31.85 25.97 24.95
CA PRO A 330 32.59 25.95 23.72
C PRO A 330 31.80 26.55 22.53
N PRO A 331 32.46 27.26 21.61
CA PRO A 331 31.76 27.95 20.53
C PRO A 331 30.92 27.07 19.62
N TRP A 332 31.36 25.84 19.34
CA TRP A 332 30.61 24.89 18.50
C TRP A 332 29.31 24.43 19.19
N ASP A 333 29.35 24.24 20.51
CA ASP A 333 28.17 23.86 21.30
C ASP A 333 27.21 25.05 21.44
N LEU A 334 27.73 26.28 21.61
CA LEU A 334 26.93 27.51 21.55
C LEU A 334 26.25 27.65 20.19
N CYS A 335 26.98 27.42 19.09
CA CYS A 335 26.41 27.48 17.76
C CYS A 335 25.36 26.38 17.53
N SER A 336 25.54 25.19 18.07
CA SER A 336 24.53 24.13 18.02
C SER A 336 23.26 24.53 18.78
N ILE A 337 23.40 25.11 19.96
CA ILE A 337 22.27 25.62 20.76
C ILE A 337 21.52 26.70 19.98
N LEU A 338 22.24 27.74 19.54
CA LEU A 338 21.65 28.88 18.86
C LEU A 338 21.06 28.54 17.50
N GLY A 339 21.73 27.68 16.73
CA GLY A 339 21.24 27.21 15.44
C GLY A 339 19.88 26.54 15.57
N ASN A 340 19.76 25.56 16.47
CA ASN A 340 18.50 24.87 16.73
C ASN A 340 17.40 25.82 17.23
N LEU A 341 17.72 26.75 18.14
CA LEU A 341 16.73 27.68 18.67
C LEU A 341 16.26 28.71 17.64
N LEU A 342 17.17 29.25 16.81
CA LEU A 342 16.84 30.18 15.75
C LEU A 342 16.05 29.51 14.62
N ASP A 343 16.40 28.27 14.25
CA ASP A 343 15.64 27.49 13.26
C ASP A 343 14.20 27.27 13.72
N ASN A 344 14.02 26.84 14.98
CA ASN A 344 12.69 26.68 15.56
C ASN A 344 11.91 28.01 15.60
N ALA A 345 12.56 29.11 15.96
CA ALA A 345 11.94 30.44 16.02
C ALA A 345 11.49 30.95 14.64
N MET A 346 12.33 30.78 13.61
CA MET A 346 12.03 31.17 12.23
C MET A 346 10.93 30.29 11.63
N GLU A 347 11.00 28.97 11.81
CA GLU A 347 9.93 28.07 11.36
C GLU A 347 8.59 28.43 11.99
N ALA A 348 8.56 28.70 13.30
CA ALA A 348 7.33 29.10 13.98
C ALA A 348 6.82 30.46 13.50
N ALA A 349 7.71 31.41 13.18
CA ALA A 349 7.32 32.72 12.67
C ALA A 349 6.66 32.63 11.28
N LEU A 350 7.11 31.70 10.42
CA LEU A 350 6.54 31.47 9.09
C LEU A 350 5.12 30.88 9.10
N GLU A 351 4.70 30.28 10.21
CA GLU A 351 3.35 29.69 10.34
C GLU A 351 2.26 30.73 10.64
N ASP A 352 2.63 31.92 11.11
CA ASP A 352 1.67 32.99 11.40
C ASP A 352 1.37 33.85 10.15
N LYS A 353 0.16 34.43 10.07
CA LYS A 353 -0.32 35.17 8.87
C LYS A 353 0.20 36.62 8.78
N GLY A 354 0.97 37.07 9.78
CA GLY A 354 1.56 38.41 9.84
C GLY A 354 2.93 38.51 9.15
N LYS A 355 3.60 39.66 9.28
CA LYS A 355 5.03 39.75 8.91
C LYS A 355 5.87 38.93 9.89
N PRO A 356 6.60 37.89 9.47
CA PRO A 356 7.38 37.05 10.37
C PRO A 356 8.56 37.82 10.97
N ARG A 357 8.70 37.77 12.29
CA ARG A 357 9.69 38.50 13.07
C ARG A 357 10.37 37.58 14.07
N VAL A 358 11.70 37.62 14.07
CA VAL A 358 12.53 36.92 15.04
C VAL A 358 13.52 37.91 15.64
N ALA A 359 13.71 37.87 16.95
CA ALA A 359 14.71 38.68 17.63
C ALA A 359 15.59 37.79 18.50
N ILE A 360 16.89 38.07 18.50
CA ILE A 360 17.86 37.48 19.42
C ILE A 360 18.60 38.58 20.18
N GLU A 361 18.68 38.44 21.49
CA GLU A 361 19.37 39.38 22.37
C GLU A 361 20.31 38.65 23.33
N PHE A 362 21.56 39.09 23.39
CA PHE A 362 22.56 38.63 24.35
C PHE A 362 22.73 39.67 25.45
N LYS A 363 22.55 39.27 26.71
CA LYS A 363 22.73 40.12 27.89
C LYS A 363 23.59 39.42 28.94
N TYR A 364 24.25 40.23 29.76
CA TYR A 364 24.87 39.78 31.00
C TYR A 364 24.04 40.33 32.17
N GLU A 365 23.39 39.43 32.89
CA GLU A 365 22.58 39.71 34.06
C GLU A 365 23.22 38.98 35.24
N PHE A 366 24.18 39.64 35.90
CA PHE A 366 25.00 39.01 36.95
C PHE A 366 24.14 38.20 37.93
N PRO A 367 24.46 36.90 38.18
CA PRO A 367 25.67 36.17 37.77
C PRO A 367 25.56 35.35 36.47
N TYR A 368 24.64 35.67 35.55
CA TYR A 368 24.33 34.87 34.36
C TYR A 368 24.57 35.60 33.04
N TYR A 369 25.00 34.86 32.02
CA TYR A 369 24.79 35.21 30.63
C TYR A 369 23.39 34.75 30.22
N VAL A 370 22.59 35.67 29.69
CA VAL A 370 21.19 35.41 29.30
C VAL A 370 21.02 35.69 27.81
N ILE A 371 20.45 34.70 27.12
CA ILE A 371 20.15 34.78 25.69
C ILE A 371 18.64 34.72 25.53
N TYR A 372 18.06 35.79 25.01
CA TYR A 372 16.64 35.89 24.71
C TYR A 372 16.44 35.64 23.22
N ILE A 373 15.55 34.71 22.88
CA ILE A 373 15.13 34.43 21.51
C ILE A 373 13.62 34.59 21.48
N GLN A 374 13.13 35.50 20.63
CA GLN A 374 11.72 35.87 20.55
C GLN A 374 11.22 35.70 19.13
N ASN A 375 10.00 35.20 18.98
CA ASN A 375 9.32 35.14 17.70
C ASN A 375 7.83 35.46 17.84
N ASN A 376 7.25 36.01 16.79
CA ASN A 376 5.81 36.29 16.71
C ASN A 376 4.99 35.11 16.12
N GLY A 377 5.56 33.91 16.11
CA GLY A 377 4.93 32.72 15.56
C GLY A 377 3.87 32.08 16.45
N ALA A 378 3.42 30.89 16.06
CA ALA A 378 2.39 30.12 16.76
C ALA A 378 2.67 29.95 18.26
N ARG A 379 1.61 30.03 19.07
CA ARG A 379 1.70 29.91 20.53
C ARG A 379 1.91 28.46 20.95
N ILE A 380 2.73 28.26 21.97
CA ILE A 380 2.97 26.95 22.57
C ILE A 380 2.01 26.77 23.76
N SER A 381 1.14 25.78 23.68
CA SER A 381 0.20 25.45 24.77
C SER A 381 0.93 24.93 26.02
N ALA A 382 0.28 25.01 27.18
CA ALA A 382 0.87 24.54 28.44
C ALA A 382 1.22 23.05 28.42
N ALA A 383 0.42 22.23 27.73
CA ALA A 383 0.67 20.80 27.56
C ALA A 383 1.89 20.52 26.66
N GLU A 384 2.10 21.33 25.62
CA GLU A 384 3.25 21.20 24.73
C GLU A 384 4.56 21.57 25.44
N LYS A 385 4.55 22.61 26.30
CA LYS A 385 5.77 23.04 27.03
C LYS A 385 6.46 21.96 27.85
N GLN A 386 5.70 20.98 28.36
CA GLN A 386 6.26 19.86 29.13
C GLN A 386 6.88 18.79 28.23
N ARG A 387 6.42 18.69 26.97
CA ARG A 387 6.79 17.61 26.04
C ARG A 387 7.78 18.03 24.96
N ILE A 388 7.92 19.32 24.68
CA ILE A 388 8.83 19.85 23.64
C ILE A 388 10.31 19.52 23.84
N PHE A 389 10.71 19.10 25.04
CA PHE A 389 12.06 18.65 25.35
C PHE A 389 12.21 17.12 25.32
N GLU A 390 11.14 16.36 25.06
CA GLU A 390 11.20 14.91 24.92
C GLU A 390 11.84 14.52 23.58
N PRO A 391 12.65 13.45 23.54
CA PRO A 391 13.29 13.01 22.31
C PRO A 391 12.23 12.55 21.28
N GLY A 392 12.29 13.12 20.07
CA GLY A 392 11.39 12.77 18.97
C GLY A 392 10.03 13.46 19.02
N TYR A 393 9.79 14.37 19.98
CA TYR A 393 8.58 15.15 20.02
C TYR A 393 8.57 16.22 18.91
N THR A 394 7.53 16.20 18.07
CA THR A 394 7.27 17.21 17.04
C THR A 394 5.77 17.48 16.96
N ASN A 395 5.38 18.74 16.80
CA ASN A 395 4.00 19.13 16.52
C ASN A 395 3.70 19.22 15.01
N LYS A 396 4.63 18.74 14.17
CA LYS A 396 4.56 18.77 12.70
C LYS A 396 4.65 17.35 12.13
N ASP A 397 3.88 17.09 11.07
CA ASP A 397 3.86 15.83 10.31
C ASP A 397 5.13 15.61 9.49
N SER A 398 6.29 15.44 10.15
CA SER A 398 7.54 15.05 9.50
C SER A 398 8.36 14.10 10.38
N PRO A 399 8.62 12.85 9.95
CA PRO A 399 9.34 11.85 10.75
C PRO A 399 10.85 12.12 10.93
N ALA A 400 11.39 13.18 10.31
CA ALA A 400 12.79 13.57 10.40
C ALA A 400 13.06 14.72 11.40
N ARG A 401 12.03 15.22 12.10
CA ARG A 401 12.11 16.38 13.01
C ARG A 401 11.76 15.98 14.46
N GLY A 402 12.20 16.77 15.44
CA GLY A 402 11.86 16.57 16.87
C GLY A 402 13.02 16.26 17.83
N TYR A 403 14.28 16.40 17.38
CA TYR A 403 15.47 16.22 18.25
C TYR A 403 16.17 17.53 18.63
N GLY A 404 15.83 18.65 17.99
CA GLY A 404 16.54 19.93 18.17
C GLY A 404 16.48 20.45 19.61
N LEU A 405 15.29 20.63 20.17
CA LEU A 405 15.12 21.11 21.56
C LEU A 405 15.65 20.11 22.60
N TYR A 406 15.55 18.80 22.33
CA TYR A 406 16.17 17.77 23.16
C TYR A 406 17.70 17.87 23.16
N LEU A 407 18.33 18.14 22.01
CA LEU A 407 19.78 18.36 21.94
C LEU A 407 20.19 19.62 22.70
N VAL A 408 19.40 20.70 22.57
CA VAL A 408 19.61 21.95 23.31
C VAL A 408 19.55 21.71 24.82
N SER A 409 18.52 20.99 25.31
CA SER A 409 18.40 20.71 26.75
C SER A 409 19.59 19.89 27.26
N ARG A 410 20.04 18.88 26.52
CA ARG A 410 21.23 18.07 26.87
C ARG A 410 22.51 18.88 26.92
N LEU A 411 22.72 19.78 25.94
CA LEU A 411 23.89 20.66 25.94
C LEU A 411 23.84 21.63 27.12
N LEU A 412 22.69 22.21 27.44
CA LEU A 412 22.53 23.10 28.59
C LEU A 412 22.73 22.37 29.92
N GLU A 413 22.17 21.16 30.09
CA GLU A 413 22.43 20.30 31.26
C GLU A 413 23.93 20.08 31.48
N ARG A 414 24.67 19.77 30.41
CA ARG A 414 26.13 19.56 30.46
C ARG A 414 26.89 20.77 30.98
N TYR A 415 26.40 21.98 30.70
CA TYR A 415 27.03 23.23 31.10
C TYR A 415 26.33 23.91 32.29
N GLN A 416 25.47 23.19 33.02
CA GLN A 416 24.69 23.72 34.15
C GLN A 416 23.86 24.97 33.80
N GLY A 417 23.42 25.05 32.54
CA GLY A 417 22.53 26.08 32.03
C GLY A 417 21.06 25.69 32.16
N THR A 418 20.19 26.67 32.04
CA THR A 418 18.73 26.47 32.06
C THR A 418 18.08 27.04 30.82
N ILE A 419 16.99 26.43 30.37
CA ILE A 419 16.13 26.92 29.30
C ILE A 419 14.70 27.11 29.82
N GLU A 420 14.10 28.25 29.50
CA GLU A 420 12.74 28.59 29.88
C GLU A 420 11.95 29.04 28.65
N VAL A 421 10.69 28.60 28.53
CA VAL A 421 9.83 28.93 27.40
C VAL A 421 8.55 29.62 27.87
N THR A 422 8.43 30.90 27.53
CA THR A 422 7.24 31.71 27.77
C THR A 422 6.49 31.95 26.46
N SER A 423 5.16 31.86 26.48
CA SER A 423 4.32 32.12 25.30
C SER A 423 3.11 32.93 25.78
N LYS A 424 3.32 34.24 25.91
CA LYS A 424 2.30 35.23 26.36
C LYS A 424 2.28 36.36 25.33
N GLY A 425 1.39 36.27 24.35
CA GLY A 425 1.35 37.19 23.20
C GLY A 425 2.36 36.82 22.11
N GLN A 426 3.65 36.75 22.46
CA GLN A 426 4.75 36.23 21.64
C GLN A 426 5.43 35.06 22.35
N THR A 427 6.15 34.23 21.59
CA THR A 427 6.94 33.12 22.16
C THR A 427 8.37 33.62 22.43
N SER A 428 8.83 33.42 23.65
CA SER A 428 10.16 33.79 24.11
C SER A 428 10.83 32.58 24.76
N ILE A 429 11.99 32.23 24.25
CA ILE A 429 12.90 31.23 24.79
C ILE A 429 14.04 31.98 25.48
N ILE A 430 14.30 31.64 26.74
CA ILE A 430 15.32 32.27 27.57
C ILE A 430 16.33 31.19 27.96
N VAL A 431 17.58 31.37 27.56
CA VAL A 431 18.70 30.51 27.96
C VAL A 431 19.54 31.26 28.98
N ARG A 432 19.84 30.62 30.12
CA ARG A 432 20.71 31.19 31.18
C ARG A 432 21.91 30.29 31.41
N LEU A 433 23.10 30.88 31.45
CA LEU A 433 24.38 30.21 31.68
C LEU A 433 25.13 30.94 32.79
N ALA A 434 25.51 30.23 33.87
CA ALA A 434 26.19 30.84 35.00
C ALA A 434 27.62 31.25 34.64
N ASP A 435 28.02 32.46 35.03
CA ASP A 435 29.40 32.92 34.86
C ASP A 435 30.35 32.10 35.76
N LYS A 436 31.46 31.62 35.18
CA LYS A 436 32.49 30.81 35.86
C LYS A 436 33.11 31.54 37.06
N GLY A 437 33.03 32.88 37.13
CA GLY A 437 33.48 33.68 38.26
C GLY A 437 32.59 33.63 39.52
N SER A 438 31.35 33.13 39.41
CA SER A 438 30.37 33.14 40.52
C SER A 438 30.27 31.82 41.31
N ASN A 439 30.82 30.73 40.75
CA ASN A 439 30.67 29.39 41.32
C ASN A 439 31.51 29.16 42.60
N THR A 440 32.31 30.13 43.03
CA THR A 440 33.02 30.14 44.32
C THR A 440 32.20 30.75 45.47
N ALA A 441 31.07 31.42 45.22
CA ALA A 441 30.27 32.06 46.28
C ALA A 441 28.90 31.39 46.53
N ALA A 442 28.31 30.70 45.54
CA ALA A 442 26.95 30.17 45.67
C ALA A 442 26.85 28.75 46.26
N GLY A 443 27.97 28.03 46.40
CA GLY A 443 28.00 26.62 46.86
C GLY A 443 27.88 26.39 48.38
N LYS A 444 27.56 27.40 49.20
CA LYS A 444 27.50 27.26 50.68
C LYS A 444 26.31 27.91 51.40
N SER A 445 25.26 28.37 50.72
CA SER A 445 24.16 29.10 51.40
C SER A 445 22.74 28.53 51.23
N TYR A 446 22.58 27.28 50.78
CA TYR A 446 21.27 26.61 50.77
C TYR A 446 21.37 25.22 51.40
N SER A 447 21.70 25.15 52.69
CA SER A 447 21.47 23.96 53.51
C SER A 447 21.25 24.22 55.01
N SER A 448 21.23 25.47 55.47
CA SER A 448 21.11 25.81 56.90
C SER A 448 19.87 26.65 57.29
N LEU A 449 18.97 26.98 56.35
CA LEU A 449 17.73 27.71 56.65
C LEU A 449 16.50 26.81 56.86
N GLU A 450 16.56 25.52 56.53
CA GLU A 450 15.46 24.56 56.76
C GLU A 450 15.48 23.90 58.15
N SER A 451 16.58 24.00 58.92
CA SER A 451 16.65 23.39 60.27
C SER A 451 16.11 24.27 61.41
N TRP A 452 15.54 25.44 61.12
CA TRP A 452 14.93 26.34 62.11
C TRP A 452 13.39 26.45 62.01
N MET A 453 12.76 25.85 60.98
CA MET A 453 11.32 25.98 60.73
C MET A 453 10.48 24.71 61.01
N THR A 454 11.08 23.64 61.52
CA THR A 454 10.38 22.39 61.90
C THR A 454 10.54 22.04 63.38
N GLY A 455 10.57 23.06 64.24
CA GLY A 455 10.32 22.91 65.67
C GLY A 455 8.82 23.05 65.96
N GLY A 456 8.13 21.91 66.11
CA GLY A 456 6.73 21.79 66.51
C GLY A 456 6.39 20.35 66.82
#